data_AF-A0A9P6QA33-F1
#
_entry.id   AF-A0A9P6QA33-F1
#
_cell.length_a   1.000
_cell.length_b   1.000
_cell.length_c   1.000
_cell.angle_alpha   90.00
_cell.angle_beta   90.00
_cell.angle_gamma   90.00
#
_symmetry.space_group_name_H-M   'P 1'
#
loop_
_entity.id
_entity.type
_entity.pdbx_description
1 polymer ?
#
loop_
_entity_poly.entity_id
_entity_poly.type
_entity_poly.pdbx_seq_one_letter_code
_entity_poly.pdbx_strand_id
1 'polypeptide(L)'
;MNRSGNANGLPFHFSTPSPSPRRPGFSTTPSSSSIATLSNINSSINSNNNISNSSSSNSLSNANALPNRRLSPAKFFVLTGLCVLSLLALSHFFSSEQDHVALTDEDPSPAHKDASGDELERELIVRQILQSRKSAYAFEDFTDESLQLRENEHLLPATAILLGWKRTEGLKLIVKYLARYPYIKQIIVWNNNKDIKLSKRDFELAMASDSGADSDSTTGSSSSSPSGSATTGSRARALPELQVYNAAENLHDFAKYMSCSLAKYAHCYFQDDDWLNTHMDALYTNFLTSPNLIHTSTLPLIQMEHRRWTFTNEDYNMHAGFSWMGTGSYLPRAKARRLLEQRANTTLAKDRYKVIDMYFSVWTNQYPYQLVNYLTPLDQKNGWSTDGVNDHWSIVFRNMLDAADRLYSALLANFETAGKDYFEREEEEPLVKDRHTRSPCFNDKCLFMTSLDPFPDPKEVVFKGDLQTIDEQNANFMELDYPTTEFWRTFAYIHAVDNDPLTCWNSFKVPKAGDSFGLRFVKPVALTRLTVVSSKVLTALEGQITVLASDMRGVSWTTCQHTVRYPFTHTMILDFTCPPGHLLPQGLIHQIKVQFDADLEKSLDICGMDAGGMAL
;
A
#
# COMPACT_ATOMS: atom_id res chain seq x y z
N MET A 1 -17.67 -15.48 -10.74
CA MET A 1 -18.45 -14.25 -10.46
C MET A 1 -17.65 -13.10 -11.04
N ASN A 2 -17.98 -12.64 -12.25
CA ASN A 2 -17.35 -11.46 -12.83
C ASN A 2 -17.83 -10.24 -12.03
N ARG A 3 -17.02 -9.77 -11.07
CA ARG A 3 -17.18 -8.43 -10.52
C ARG A 3 -16.51 -7.46 -11.49
N SER A 4 -17.12 -7.24 -12.65
CA SER A 4 -16.89 -6.02 -13.44
C SER A 4 -17.63 -4.81 -12.84
N GLY A 5 -17.84 -4.82 -11.52
CA GLY A 5 -18.37 -3.69 -10.78
C GLY A 5 -17.32 -2.60 -10.83
N ASN A 6 -17.67 -1.50 -11.46
CA ASN A 6 -16.80 -0.36 -11.75
C ASN A 6 -16.36 0.30 -10.44
N ALA A 7 -15.38 -0.28 -9.72
CA ALA A 7 -14.69 0.36 -8.60
C ALA A 7 -13.91 1.62 -9.06
N ASN A 8 -13.91 1.90 -10.36
CA ASN A 8 -13.40 3.10 -11.00
C ASN A 8 -14.35 4.30 -10.90
N GLY A 9 -15.57 4.13 -10.37
CA GLY A 9 -16.47 5.21 -9.96
C GLY A 9 -16.03 5.92 -8.68
N LEU A 10 -14.73 6.12 -8.53
CA LEU A 10 -14.16 7.04 -7.58
C LEU A 10 -14.56 8.46 -8.08
N PRO A 11 -15.08 9.40 -7.26
CA PRO A 11 -15.26 10.81 -7.64
C PRO A 11 -13.92 11.55 -7.85
N PHE A 12 -12.88 10.81 -8.22
CA PHE A 12 -11.49 11.23 -8.28
C PHE A 12 -11.12 11.35 -9.77
N HIS A 13 -11.52 12.45 -10.40
CA HIS A 13 -10.96 12.86 -11.69
C HIS A 13 -9.53 13.36 -11.46
N PHE A 14 -8.55 12.53 -11.77
CA PHE A 14 -7.14 12.93 -11.81
C PHE A 14 -6.86 13.58 -13.16
N SER A 15 -7.01 14.90 -13.23
CA SER A 15 -6.60 15.66 -14.41
C SER A 15 -5.09 15.86 -14.38
N THR A 16 -4.37 15.36 -15.38
CA THR A 16 -2.99 15.80 -15.66
C THR A 16 -3.03 17.27 -16.11
N PRO A 17 -2.24 18.19 -15.53
CA PRO A 17 -2.20 19.56 -16.01
C PRO A 17 -1.50 19.60 -17.38
N SER A 18 -2.22 20.00 -18.42
CA SER A 18 -1.64 20.34 -19.72
C SER A 18 -0.79 21.61 -19.60
N PRO A 19 0.43 21.65 -20.18
CA PRO A 19 1.25 22.85 -20.18
C PRO A 19 0.65 23.87 -21.15
N SER A 20 0.07 24.95 -20.63
CA SER A 20 -0.36 26.09 -21.45
C SER A 20 0.78 27.12 -21.59
N PRO A 21 0.97 27.70 -22.79
CA PRO A 21 2.09 28.60 -23.04
C PRO A 21 1.80 30.02 -22.52
N ARG A 22 2.73 30.58 -21.75
CA ARG A 22 2.72 32.01 -21.36
C ARG A 22 3.02 32.91 -22.56
N ARG A 23 2.32 34.05 -22.63
CA ARG A 23 2.80 35.30 -23.25
C ARG A 23 2.27 36.55 -22.52
N PRO A 24 2.91 37.72 -22.71
CA PRO A 24 3.19 38.65 -21.60
C PRO A 24 2.50 40.01 -21.73
N GLY A 25 2.57 40.79 -20.64
CA GLY A 25 2.57 42.24 -20.68
C GLY A 25 1.67 42.88 -19.63
N PHE A 26 2.26 43.59 -18.67
CA PHE A 26 2.11 45.03 -18.51
C PHE A 26 2.99 45.54 -17.36
N SER A 27 3.86 46.51 -17.67
CA SER A 27 4.55 47.35 -16.69
C SER A 27 3.63 48.48 -16.24
N THR A 28 3.68 48.87 -14.97
CA THR A 28 4.26 50.18 -14.57
C THR A 28 4.52 50.24 -13.06
N THR A 29 5.69 50.79 -12.73
CA THR A 29 6.36 51.08 -11.43
C THR A 29 5.78 52.32 -10.71
N PRO A 30 6.39 52.85 -9.62
CA PRO A 30 6.74 52.25 -8.33
C PRO A 30 6.31 53.15 -7.13
N SER A 31 6.44 52.67 -5.89
CA SER A 31 6.67 53.57 -4.74
C SER A 31 7.65 52.96 -3.74
N SER A 32 8.50 53.83 -3.24
CA SER A 32 9.76 53.66 -2.53
C SER A 32 9.61 53.60 -1.01
N SER A 33 10.47 52.84 -0.31
CA SER A 33 11.21 53.27 0.89
C SER A 33 12.16 52.14 1.37
N SER A 34 13.48 52.35 1.24
CA SER A 34 14.45 52.56 2.34
C SER A 34 14.94 51.27 3.00
N ILE A 35 16.02 50.62 2.53
CA ILE A 35 17.44 50.80 2.91
C ILE A 35 17.69 50.92 4.41
N ALA A 36 18.30 49.87 4.99
CA ALA A 36 19.34 49.99 6.00
C ALA A 36 20.34 48.82 5.84
N THR A 37 21.43 49.10 5.13
CA THR A 37 22.65 48.31 5.05
C THR A 37 23.50 48.58 6.29
N LEU A 38 24.06 47.54 6.92
CA LEU A 38 25.28 47.64 7.69
C LEU A 38 26.21 46.49 7.30
N SER A 39 27.32 46.91 6.72
CA SER A 39 28.44 46.12 6.21
C SER A 39 29.54 45.97 7.26
N ASN A 40 30.40 44.97 7.01
CA ASN A 40 31.80 44.81 7.42
C ASN A 40 32.07 44.14 8.78
N ILE A 41 32.75 42.98 8.71
CA ILE A 41 34.14 42.82 9.14
C ILE A 41 34.84 41.88 8.15
N ASN A 42 36.09 42.22 7.81
CA ASN A 42 36.93 41.61 6.79
C ASN A 42 38.10 40.84 7.45
N SER A 43 38.51 39.75 6.78
CA SER A 43 39.87 39.21 6.60
C SER A 43 40.72 38.67 7.77
N SER A 44 41.15 37.41 7.62
CA SER A 44 42.58 36.99 7.55
C SER A 44 42.61 35.48 7.18
N ILE A 45 42.95 35.12 5.93
CA ILE A 45 44.27 34.69 5.42
C ILE A 45 45.04 33.76 6.39
N ASN A 46 45.12 32.47 6.02
CA ASN A 46 46.40 31.77 6.02
C ASN A 46 46.38 30.59 5.04
N SER A 47 47.22 30.71 4.00
CA SER A 47 47.58 29.66 3.06
C SER A 47 48.78 28.89 3.62
N ASN A 48 48.79 27.57 3.49
CA ASN A 48 50.05 26.84 3.36
C ASN A 48 49.85 25.60 2.47
N ASN A 49 50.56 25.62 1.35
CA ASN A 49 50.77 24.50 0.44
C ASN A 49 51.58 23.40 1.15
N ASN A 50 51.35 22.14 0.78
CA ASN A 50 52.48 21.26 0.50
C ASN A 50 52.15 20.19 -0.55
N ILE A 51 53.10 20.07 -1.46
CA ILE A 51 53.18 19.24 -2.66
C ILE A 51 53.73 17.88 -2.28
N SER A 52 53.20 16.80 -2.87
CA SER A 52 54.02 15.63 -3.23
C SER A 52 53.42 14.89 -4.42
N ASN A 53 54.10 15.05 -5.56
CA ASN A 53 53.99 14.21 -6.75
C ASN A 53 54.49 12.78 -6.45
N SER A 54 53.85 11.79 -7.04
CA SER A 54 54.55 10.58 -7.50
C SER A 54 53.88 10.04 -8.76
N SER A 55 54.62 10.12 -9.86
CA SER A 55 54.35 9.53 -11.16
C SER A 55 54.89 8.10 -11.22
N SER A 56 54.17 7.21 -11.89
CA SER A 56 54.77 6.10 -12.64
C SER A 56 53.80 5.58 -13.70
N SER A 57 54.39 5.30 -14.85
CA SER A 57 53.82 5.17 -16.19
C SER A 57 53.70 3.72 -16.68
N ASN A 58 52.87 3.56 -17.73
CA ASN A 58 52.90 2.56 -18.82
C ASN A 58 52.25 1.18 -18.62
N SER A 59 51.22 0.88 -19.43
CA SER A 59 51.38 0.07 -20.66
C SER A 59 50.10 0.03 -21.52
N LEU A 60 50.26 0.22 -22.83
CA LEU A 60 49.26 0.09 -23.90
C LEU A 60 48.86 -1.38 -24.16
N SER A 61 47.62 -1.61 -24.66
CA SER A 61 47.42 -2.15 -26.03
C SER A 61 45.94 -2.29 -26.45
N ASN A 62 45.67 -1.81 -27.67
CA ASN A 62 44.77 -2.30 -28.72
C ASN A 62 43.23 -2.17 -28.61
N ALA A 63 42.68 -1.20 -29.33
CA ALA A 63 41.33 -1.28 -29.91
C ALA A 63 41.37 -0.90 -31.40
N ASN A 64 40.83 -1.79 -32.23
CA ASN A 64 40.76 -1.70 -33.69
C ASN A 64 39.76 -0.62 -34.15
N ALA A 65 40.18 0.18 -35.13
CA ALA A 65 39.33 1.13 -35.84
C ALA A 65 38.51 0.44 -36.95
N LEU A 66 37.21 0.72 -37.00
CA LEU A 66 36.31 0.41 -38.12
C LEU A 66 36.14 1.65 -39.03
N PRO A 67 35.97 1.48 -40.35
CA PRO A 67 36.03 2.60 -41.30
C PRO A 67 34.69 3.32 -41.44
N ASN A 68 34.74 4.65 -41.34
CA ASN A 68 33.67 5.57 -41.73
C ASN A 68 33.36 5.48 -43.23
N ARG A 69 32.22 4.90 -43.61
CA ARG A 69 31.67 5.01 -44.98
C ARG A 69 30.71 6.20 -45.06
N ARG A 70 31.17 7.29 -45.68
CA ARG A 70 30.30 8.40 -46.11
C ARG A 70 29.37 7.91 -47.24
N LEU A 71 28.06 7.97 -47.01
CA LEU A 71 27.05 7.77 -48.05
C LEU A 71 27.09 8.96 -49.03
N SER A 72 27.05 8.66 -50.33
CA SER A 72 27.04 9.70 -51.35
C SER A 72 25.67 10.40 -51.42
N PRO A 73 25.63 11.71 -51.73
CA PRO A 73 24.38 12.50 -51.79
C PRO A 73 23.32 11.90 -52.71
N ALA A 74 23.75 11.22 -53.78
CA ALA A 74 22.84 10.55 -54.72
C ALA A 74 22.00 9.43 -54.08
N LYS A 75 22.51 8.73 -53.05
CA LYS A 75 21.75 7.69 -52.35
C LYS A 75 20.74 8.26 -51.34
N PHE A 76 20.98 9.47 -50.84
CA PHE A 76 20.06 10.16 -49.95
C PHE A 76 18.80 10.65 -50.70
N PHE A 77 18.96 11.17 -51.92
CA PHE A 77 17.84 11.63 -52.75
C PHE A 77 16.96 10.48 -53.29
N VAL A 78 17.54 9.30 -53.55
CA VAL A 78 16.76 8.12 -53.95
C VAL A 78 15.93 7.57 -52.78
N LEU A 79 16.47 7.56 -51.55
CA LEU A 79 15.72 7.13 -50.37
C LEU A 79 14.57 8.10 -50.02
N THR A 80 14.79 9.41 -50.12
CA THR A 80 13.72 10.40 -49.88
C THR A 80 12.65 10.38 -50.97
N GLY A 81 13.03 10.16 -52.24
CA GLY A 81 12.07 9.96 -53.33
C GLY A 81 11.18 8.74 -53.15
N LEU A 82 11.74 7.62 -52.68
CA LEU A 82 10.98 6.40 -52.39
C LEU A 82 10.00 6.55 -51.21
N CYS A 83 10.39 7.28 -50.15
CA CYS A 83 9.47 7.57 -49.04
C CYS A 83 8.28 8.46 -49.45
N VAL A 84 8.49 9.45 -50.32
CA VAL A 84 7.40 10.33 -50.80
C VAL A 84 6.45 9.58 -51.73
N LEU A 85 6.96 8.68 -52.58
CA LEU A 85 6.14 7.81 -53.42
C LEU A 85 5.33 6.79 -52.61
N SER A 86 5.88 6.24 -51.52
CA SER A 86 5.13 5.37 -50.60
C SER A 86 4.04 6.11 -49.83
N LEU A 87 4.27 7.37 -49.45
CA LEU A 87 3.26 8.21 -48.78
C LEU A 87 2.12 8.63 -49.74
N LEU A 88 2.43 8.89 -51.02
CA LEU A 88 1.42 9.20 -52.05
C LEU A 88 0.61 7.96 -52.50
N ALA A 89 1.22 6.77 -52.46
CA ALA A 89 0.51 5.52 -52.71
C ALA A 89 -0.46 5.14 -51.56
N LEU A 90 -0.13 5.52 -50.32
CA LEU A 90 -1.01 5.32 -49.16
C LEU A 90 -2.17 6.32 -49.10
N SER A 91 -2.02 7.53 -49.67
CA SER A 91 -3.11 8.50 -49.76
C SER A 91 -4.18 8.18 -50.81
N HIS A 92 -3.92 7.23 -51.73
CA HIS A 92 -4.89 6.81 -52.75
C HIS A 92 -5.75 5.60 -52.34
N PHE A 93 -5.48 4.96 -51.20
CA PHE A 93 -6.25 3.80 -50.71
C PHE A 93 -7.38 4.14 -49.71
N PHE A 94 -7.57 5.42 -49.38
CA PHE A 94 -8.71 5.89 -48.58
C PHE A 94 -9.55 6.87 -49.41
N SER A 95 -10.33 6.35 -50.36
CA SER A 95 -11.41 7.12 -50.99
C SER A 95 -12.44 6.19 -51.65
N SER A 96 -13.36 5.66 -50.84
CA SER A 96 -14.68 5.08 -51.17
C SER A 96 -15.23 4.65 -49.80
N GLU A 97 -16.36 5.09 -49.27
CA GLU A 97 -17.68 5.37 -49.83
C GLU A 97 -18.40 6.20 -48.74
N GLN A 98 -18.99 7.34 -49.09
CA GLN A 98 -19.54 8.31 -48.13
C GLN A 98 -21.06 8.31 -48.28
N ASP A 99 -21.74 7.47 -47.49
CA ASP A 99 -23.18 7.57 -47.28
C ASP A 99 -23.45 8.57 -46.15
N HIS A 100 -24.13 9.65 -46.50
CA HIS A 100 -24.55 10.72 -45.60
C HIS A 100 -25.61 10.22 -44.61
N VAL A 101 -25.20 9.90 -43.38
CA VAL A 101 -26.07 9.88 -42.21
C VAL A 101 -25.74 11.09 -41.35
N ALA A 102 -26.71 12.01 -41.24
CA ALA A 102 -26.63 13.18 -40.40
C ALA A 102 -26.51 12.76 -38.92
N LEU A 103 -25.29 12.83 -38.38
CA LEU A 103 -25.03 12.77 -36.94
C LEU A 103 -25.44 14.12 -36.34
N THR A 104 -26.54 14.08 -35.61
CA THR A 104 -26.93 15.14 -34.67
C THR A 104 -26.01 15.02 -33.45
N ASP A 105 -25.33 16.12 -33.13
CA ASP A 105 -24.68 16.33 -31.84
C ASP A 105 -25.76 16.34 -30.74
N GLU A 106 -26.15 15.16 -30.27
CA GLU A 106 -26.71 15.00 -28.93
C GLU A 106 -25.71 14.18 -28.12
N ASP A 107 -24.88 14.91 -27.38
CA ASP A 107 -24.12 14.40 -26.23
C ASP A 107 -25.12 13.65 -25.33
N PRO A 108 -24.99 12.33 -25.12
CA PRO A 108 -25.91 11.61 -24.25
C PRO A 108 -25.67 12.12 -22.84
N SER A 109 -26.55 13.02 -22.41
CA SER A 109 -26.70 13.46 -21.03
C SER A 109 -26.47 12.26 -20.10
N PRO A 110 -25.58 12.38 -19.09
CA PRO A 110 -25.22 11.26 -18.25
C PRO A 110 -26.51 10.73 -17.65
N ALA A 111 -26.94 9.56 -18.13
CA ALA A 111 -28.11 8.88 -17.61
C ALA A 111 -27.92 8.83 -16.10
N HIS A 112 -28.83 9.46 -15.36
CA HIS A 112 -28.92 9.37 -13.92
C HIS A 112 -29.00 7.87 -13.60
N LYS A 113 -27.86 7.23 -13.36
CA LYS A 113 -27.81 5.90 -12.78
C LYS A 113 -28.53 6.03 -11.46
N ASP A 114 -29.64 5.31 -11.34
CA ASP A 114 -30.45 5.29 -10.14
C ASP A 114 -29.54 4.96 -8.94
N ALA A 115 -29.28 5.97 -8.11
CA ALA A 115 -28.41 5.86 -6.94
C ALA A 115 -28.88 4.79 -5.94
N SER A 116 -30.13 4.31 -6.07
CA SER A 116 -30.70 3.20 -5.30
C SER A 116 -30.13 1.83 -5.70
N GLY A 117 -29.72 1.63 -6.95
CA GLY A 117 -29.15 0.36 -7.43
C GLY A 117 -27.78 0.09 -6.81
N ASP A 118 -26.91 1.10 -6.83
CA ASP A 118 -25.55 1.01 -6.30
C ASP A 118 -25.53 0.79 -4.77
N GLU A 119 -26.50 1.35 -4.04
CA GLU A 119 -26.61 1.19 -2.59
C GLU A 119 -27.01 -0.24 -2.20
N LEU A 120 -27.97 -0.85 -2.91
CA LEU A 120 -28.40 -2.23 -2.67
C LEU A 120 -27.28 -3.22 -3.02
N GLU A 121 -26.57 -3.01 -4.13
CA GLU A 121 -25.43 -3.84 -4.51
C GLU A 121 -24.32 -3.80 -3.44
N ARG A 122 -23.99 -2.59 -2.97
CA ARG A 122 -23.02 -2.40 -1.87
C ARG A 122 -23.44 -3.13 -0.61
N GLU A 123 -24.71 -3.04 -0.21
CA GLU A 123 -25.22 -3.73 0.97
C GLU A 123 -25.13 -5.26 0.83
N LEU A 124 -25.47 -5.80 -0.34
CA LEU A 124 -25.35 -7.24 -0.63
C LEU A 124 -23.89 -7.71 -0.57
N ILE A 125 -22.96 -6.93 -1.15
CA ILE A 125 -21.52 -7.22 -1.11
C ILE A 125 -21.03 -7.27 0.34
N VAL A 126 -21.38 -6.27 1.15
CA VAL A 126 -21.00 -6.19 2.57
C VAL A 126 -21.59 -7.37 3.36
N ARG A 127 -22.86 -7.71 3.15
CA ARG A 127 -23.50 -8.87 3.80
C ARG A 127 -22.80 -10.17 3.42
N GLN A 128 -22.46 -10.34 2.13
CA GLN A 128 -21.72 -11.51 1.66
C GLN A 128 -20.33 -11.60 2.30
N ILE A 129 -19.61 -10.48 2.42
CA ILE A 129 -18.32 -10.41 3.12
C ILE A 129 -18.48 -10.85 4.57
N LEU A 130 -19.46 -10.29 5.28
CA LEU A 130 -19.75 -10.66 6.66
C LEU A 130 -20.09 -12.14 6.78
N GLN A 131 -20.84 -12.73 5.88
CA GLN A 131 -21.21 -14.15 5.99
C GLN A 131 -20.03 -15.08 5.66
N SER A 132 -19.25 -14.75 4.64
CA SER A 132 -18.20 -15.63 4.12
C SER A 132 -16.86 -15.54 4.84
N ARG A 133 -16.51 -14.38 5.40
CA ARG A 133 -15.19 -14.16 6.00
C ARG A 133 -15.15 -14.60 7.46
N LYS A 134 -14.33 -15.59 7.75
CA LYS A 134 -13.97 -15.98 9.12
C LYS A 134 -12.47 -15.78 9.27
N SER A 135 -12.04 -15.29 10.44
CA SER A 135 -10.62 -15.15 10.71
C SER A 135 -9.95 -16.52 10.60
N ALA A 136 -8.77 -16.56 10.00
CA ALA A 136 -7.91 -17.70 10.03
C ALA A 136 -7.47 -17.95 11.49
N TYR A 137 -7.16 -16.93 12.26
CA TYR A 137 -6.71 -17.08 13.64
C TYR A 137 -7.82 -17.65 14.54
N ALA A 138 -7.46 -18.52 15.50
CA ALA A 138 -8.42 -19.12 16.40
C ALA A 138 -8.69 -18.20 17.61
N PHE A 139 -9.89 -18.24 18.18
CA PHE A 139 -10.22 -17.43 19.37
C PHE A 139 -9.48 -17.90 20.61
N GLU A 140 -9.19 -19.19 20.65
CA GLU A 140 -8.49 -19.89 21.71
C GLU A 140 -7.06 -19.40 21.85
N ASP A 141 -6.41 -19.00 20.74
CA ASP A 141 -5.03 -18.50 20.73
C ASP A 141 -4.90 -17.12 21.41
N PHE A 142 -6.01 -16.39 21.54
CA PHE A 142 -6.06 -15.02 22.08
C PHE A 142 -6.77 -14.93 23.43
N THR A 143 -6.80 -16.03 24.19
CA THR A 143 -7.16 -15.97 25.62
C THR A 143 -5.99 -15.41 26.44
N ASP A 144 -6.28 -14.86 27.63
CA ASP A 144 -5.23 -14.31 28.49
C ASP A 144 -4.22 -15.39 28.91
N GLU A 145 -4.68 -16.65 29.05
CA GLU A 145 -3.83 -17.81 29.31
C GLU A 145 -3.02 -18.22 28.06
N SER A 146 -3.66 -18.28 26.89
CA SER A 146 -2.98 -18.70 25.65
C SER A 146 -1.90 -17.72 25.20
N LEU A 147 -2.10 -16.40 25.40
CA LEU A 147 -1.09 -15.39 25.06
C LEU A 147 0.15 -15.44 25.97
N GLN A 148 0.10 -16.17 27.09
CA GLN A 148 1.25 -16.44 27.94
C GLN A 148 2.05 -17.68 27.50
N LEU A 149 1.50 -18.47 26.57
CA LEU A 149 2.19 -19.65 26.02
C LEU A 149 3.30 -19.21 25.07
N ARG A 150 4.44 -19.91 25.13
CA ARG A 150 5.62 -19.59 24.31
C ARG A 150 5.34 -19.73 22.81
N GLU A 151 4.54 -20.71 22.40
CA GLU A 151 4.14 -20.83 20.99
C GLU A 151 3.36 -19.62 20.46
N ASN A 152 2.68 -18.88 21.34
CA ASN A 152 1.83 -17.73 20.99
C ASN A 152 2.48 -16.38 21.30
N GLU A 153 3.74 -16.35 21.73
CA GLU A 153 4.47 -15.10 22.05
C GLU A 153 4.50 -14.11 20.87
N HIS A 154 4.43 -14.63 19.65
CA HIS A 154 4.38 -13.85 18.42
C HIS A 154 2.99 -13.24 18.12
N LEU A 155 1.93 -13.65 18.82
CA LEU A 155 0.58 -13.13 18.62
C LEU A 155 0.37 -11.89 19.47
N LEU A 156 -0.05 -10.80 18.83
CA LEU A 156 -0.12 -9.49 19.45
C LEU A 156 -1.56 -8.99 19.46
N PRO A 157 -2.24 -8.97 20.62
CA PRO A 157 -3.57 -8.40 20.72
C PRO A 157 -3.54 -6.89 20.45
N ALA A 158 -4.61 -6.38 19.84
CA ALA A 158 -4.75 -4.99 19.45
C ALA A 158 -6.05 -4.37 19.96
N THR A 159 -6.01 -3.04 20.10
CA THR A 159 -7.20 -2.20 20.29
C THR A 159 -7.60 -1.58 18.96
N ALA A 160 -8.80 -1.85 18.47
CA ALA A 160 -9.35 -1.12 17.33
C ALA A 160 -9.85 0.27 17.78
N ILE A 161 -9.47 1.30 17.03
CA ILE A 161 -9.91 2.68 17.22
C ILE A 161 -10.73 3.08 16.01
N LEU A 162 -11.99 3.41 16.25
CA LEU A 162 -12.94 3.82 15.23
C LEU A 162 -13.39 5.25 15.49
N LEU A 163 -13.26 6.12 14.48
CA LEU A 163 -13.88 7.43 14.53
C LEU A 163 -15.29 7.36 13.94
N GLY A 164 -16.25 7.91 14.67
CA GLY A 164 -17.60 8.15 14.18
C GLY A 164 -17.89 9.64 14.10
N TRP A 165 -18.56 10.09 13.04
CA TRP A 165 -19.17 11.42 13.00
C TRP A 165 -20.62 11.37 12.53
N LYS A 166 -20.85 11.35 11.21
CA LYS A 166 -22.20 11.38 10.64
C LYS A 166 -22.73 10.00 10.22
N ARG A 167 -21.86 8.98 10.11
CA ARG A 167 -22.19 7.68 9.48
C ARG A 167 -22.28 6.54 10.50
N THR A 168 -23.30 6.60 11.36
CA THR A 168 -23.45 5.62 12.45
C THR A 168 -23.66 4.18 11.97
N GLU A 169 -24.31 3.97 10.82
CA GLU A 169 -24.54 2.61 10.31
C GLU A 169 -23.25 1.95 9.78
N GLY A 170 -22.41 2.71 9.07
CA GLY A 170 -21.08 2.24 8.68
C GLY A 170 -20.24 1.86 9.89
N LEU A 171 -20.29 2.68 10.95
CA LEU A 171 -19.59 2.41 12.20
C LEU A 171 -20.09 1.13 12.91
N LYS A 172 -21.41 0.92 13.00
CA LYS A 172 -22.00 -0.31 13.58
C LYS A 172 -21.57 -1.55 12.80
N LEU A 173 -21.58 -1.46 11.48
CA LEU A 173 -21.13 -2.51 10.58
C LEU A 173 -19.66 -2.87 10.84
N ILE A 174 -18.78 -1.87 10.93
CA ILE A 174 -17.35 -2.07 11.20
C ILE A 174 -17.14 -2.72 12.57
N VAL A 175 -17.85 -2.29 13.61
CA VAL A 175 -17.78 -2.93 14.94
C VAL A 175 -18.18 -4.41 14.86
N LYS A 176 -19.27 -4.73 14.17
CA LYS A 176 -19.69 -6.13 13.94
C LYS A 176 -18.62 -6.93 13.20
N TYR A 177 -18.04 -6.33 12.16
CA TYR A 177 -16.99 -6.96 11.36
C TYR A 177 -15.72 -7.22 12.17
N LEU A 178 -15.22 -6.23 12.92
CA LEU A 178 -13.98 -6.35 13.69
C LEU A 178 -14.10 -7.32 14.87
N ALA A 179 -15.27 -7.44 15.48
CA ALA A 179 -15.54 -8.47 16.50
C ALA A 179 -15.35 -9.91 15.96
N ARG A 180 -15.26 -10.07 14.62
CA ARG A 180 -15.02 -11.36 13.98
C ARG A 180 -13.59 -11.88 14.15
N TYR A 181 -12.65 -11.02 14.52
CA TYR A 181 -11.21 -11.30 14.53
C TYR A 181 -10.67 -11.40 15.96
N PRO A 182 -10.03 -12.51 16.35
CA PRO A 182 -9.69 -12.79 17.75
C PRO A 182 -8.57 -11.90 18.31
N TYR A 183 -7.71 -11.37 17.45
CA TYR A 183 -6.66 -10.42 17.83
C TYR A 183 -7.19 -9.02 18.14
N ILE A 184 -8.43 -8.68 17.76
CA ILE A 184 -9.09 -7.45 18.21
C ILE A 184 -9.72 -7.74 19.57
N LYS A 185 -9.09 -7.26 20.64
CA LYS A 185 -9.51 -7.55 22.02
C LYS A 185 -10.21 -6.38 22.71
N GLN A 186 -10.07 -5.18 22.16
CA GLN A 186 -10.76 -3.97 22.60
C GLN A 186 -11.17 -3.15 21.38
N ILE A 187 -12.34 -2.54 21.42
CA ILE A 187 -12.80 -1.58 20.42
C ILE A 187 -13.13 -0.27 21.16
N ILE A 188 -12.49 0.82 20.74
CA ILE A 188 -12.79 2.17 21.20
C ILE A 188 -13.48 2.90 20.05
N VAL A 189 -14.73 3.27 20.27
CA VAL A 189 -15.49 4.14 19.37
C VAL A 189 -15.41 5.57 19.90
N TRP A 190 -14.81 6.47 19.13
CA TRP A 190 -14.80 7.88 19.42
C TRP A 190 -15.83 8.61 18.56
N ASN A 191 -16.92 9.06 19.18
CA ASN A 191 -17.97 9.81 18.54
C ASN A 191 -17.65 11.32 18.55
N ASN A 192 -17.25 11.84 17.40
CA ASN A 192 -16.99 13.25 17.14
C ASN A 192 -18.27 14.08 16.91
N ASN A 193 -19.44 13.44 16.88
CA ASN A 193 -20.72 14.14 16.73
C ASN A 193 -21.29 14.52 18.11
N LYS A 194 -21.25 15.81 18.44
CA LYS A 194 -21.80 16.31 19.72
C LYS A 194 -23.33 16.22 19.79
N ASP A 195 -24.00 16.19 18.64
CA ASP A 195 -25.45 16.23 18.53
C ASP A 195 -26.08 14.83 18.64
N ILE A 196 -25.28 13.77 18.49
CA ILE A 196 -25.69 12.37 18.65
C ILE A 196 -24.96 11.80 19.87
N LYS A 197 -25.67 11.10 20.75
CA LYS A 197 -25.04 10.34 21.84
C LYS A 197 -25.10 8.85 21.53
N LEU A 198 -23.93 8.23 21.42
CA LEU A 198 -23.77 6.80 21.24
C LEU A 198 -23.52 6.13 22.60
N SER A 199 -23.94 4.88 22.71
CA SER A 199 -23.79 4.01 23.87
C SER A 199 -23.34 2.63 23.41
N LYS A 200 -22.92 1.76 24.35
CA LYS A 200 -22.55 0.38 24.00
C LYS A 200 -23.72 -0.39 23.36
N ARG A 201 -24.95 -0.12 23.80
CA ARG A 201 -26.17 -0.77 23.29
C ARG A 201 -26.39 -0.57 21.80
N ASP A 202 -25.92 0.55 21.25
CA ASP A 202 -26.02 0.84 19.82
C ASP A 202 -25.22 -0.13 18.96
N PHE A 203 -24.30 -0.89 19.57
CA PHE A 203 -23.41 -1.86 18.93
C PHE A 203 -23.63 -3.31 19.42
N GLU A 204 -24.19 -3.51 20.63
CA GLU A 204 -24.40 -4.85 21.23
C GLU A 204 -25.37 -5.72 20.42
N LEU A 205 -26.43 -5.13 19.84
CA LEU A 205 -27.37 -5.84 18.96
C LEU A 205 -26.69 -6.41 17.70
N ALA A 206 -25.56 -5.84 17.29
CA ALA A 206 -24.83 -6.27 16.11
C ALA A 206 -23.93 -7.49 16.40
N MET A 207 -23.43 -7.64 17.63
CA MET A 207 -22.50 -8.73 18.00
C MET A 207 -23.21 -10.03 18.42
N ALA A 208 -24.43 -9.95 18.98
CA ALA A 208 -25.15 -11.11 19.52
C ALA A 208 -25.85 -12.00 18.46
N SER A 209 -25.98 -11.53 17.22
CA SER A 209 -26.73 -12.24 16.16
C SER A 209 -25.98 -13.40 15.50
N ASP A 210 -24.67 -13.53 15.69
CA ASP A 210 -23.83 -14.56 15.05
C ASP A 210 -23.49 -15.76 15.96
N SER A 211 -23.88 -15.74 17.25
CA SER A 211 -23.60 -16.83 18.19
C SER A 211 -24.58 -18.01 18.13
N GLY A 212 -25.50 -18.05 17.16
CA GLY A 212 -26.68 -18.93 17.19
C GLY A 212 -26.95 -19.83 15.99
N ALA A 213 -26.06 -19.99 15.01
CA ALA A 213 -26.41 -20.64 13.74
C ALA A 213 -25.45 -21.76 13.25
N ASP A 214 -24.76 -22.48 14.16
CA ASP A 214 -24.15 -23.78 13.84
C ASP A 214 -25.07 -24.94 14.31
N SER A 215 -26.37 -24.85 14.04
CA SER A 215 -27.28 -26.00 14.13
C SER A 215 -27.32 -26.69 12.77
N ASP A 216 -26.34 -27.57 12.54
CA ASP A 216 -26.32 -28.49 11.41
C ASP A 216 -27.49 -29.48 11.56
N SER A 217 -28.61 -29.18 10.92
CA SER A 217 -29.78 -30.03 10.86
C SER A 217 -29.60 -31.07 9.75
N THR A 218 -28.93 -32.18 10.07
CA THR A 218 -29.05 -33.42 9.29
C THR A 218 -29.84 -34.44 10.12
N THR A 219 -31.03 -34.74 9.64
CA THR A 219 -32.02 -35.68 10.18
C THR A 219 -31.57 -37.14 10.09
N GLY A 220 -31.83 -37.97 11.13
CA GLY A 220 -32.23 -39.37 10.93
C GLY A 220 -31.68 -40.45 11.88
N SER A 221 -32.59 -40.98 12.72
CA SER A 221 -32.67 -42.36 13.27
C SER A 221 -31.77 -42.83 14.43
N SER A 222 -32.40 -42.84 15.62
CA SER A 222 -32.45 -43.91 16.64
C SER A 222 -31.38 -45.02 16.66
N SER A 223 -30.60 -45.07 17.74
CA SER A 223 -30.54 -46.25 18.63
C SER A 223 -29.83 -45.89 19.95
N SER A 224 -30.25 -46.59 21.00
CA SER A 224 -29.98 -46.37 22.41
C SER A 224 -28.62 -46.90 22.88
N SER A 225 -27.90 -46.10 23.67
CA SER A 225 -26.98 -46.56 24.73
C SER A 225 -26.51 -45.38 25.60
N PRO A 226 -26.59 -45.46 26.95
CA PRO A 226 -26.03 -44.45 27.84
C PRO A 226 -24.66 -44.91 28.35
N SER A 227 -23.58 -44.25 27.93
CA SER A 227 -22.31 -44.30 28.65
C SER A 227 -21.55 -42.99 28.46
N GLY A 228 -20.99 -42.48 29.56
CA GLY A 228 -20.62 -41.10 29.77
C GLY A 228 -19.68 -40.51 28.72
N SER A 229 -20.04 -39.31 28.25
CA SER A 229 -19.17 -38.46 27.44
C SER A 229 -19.10 -37.10 28.11
N ALA A 230 -17.87 -36.63 28.26
CA ALA A 230 -17.51 -35.35 28.85
C ALA A 230 -18.28 -34.21 28.17
N THR A 231 -18.83 -33.34 29.00
CA THR A 231 -19.35 -32.03 28.62
C THR A 231 -18.23 -31.18 28.01
N THR A 232 -18.00 -31.32 26.71
CA THR A 232 -17.35 -30.28 25.89
C THR A 232 -18.33 -29.13 25.78
N GLY A 233 -18.40 -28.33 26.84
CA GLY A 233 -19.13 -27.07 26.83
C GLY A 233 -18.55 -26.19 25.72
N SER A 234 -19.38 -25.86 24.74
CA SER A 234 -19.12 -24.77 23.80
C SER A 234 -18.77 -23.53 24.62
N ARG A 235 -17.47 -23.23 24.74
CA ARG A 235 -16.98 -22.10 25.51
C ARG A 235 -17.39 -20.87 24.73
N ALA A 236 -18.37 -20.14 25.26
CA ALA A 236 -18.94 -18.98 24.58
C ALA A 236 -17.82 -18.03 24.15
N ARG A 237 -17.82 -17.68 22.86
CA ARG A 237 -16.86 -16.77 22.25
C ARG A 237 -16.80 -15.46 23.03
N ALA A 238 -15.63 -15.12 23.56
CA ALA A 238 -15.42 -13.83 24.23
C ALA A 238 -15.39 -12.70 23.18
N LEU A 239 -16.38 -11.80 23.25
CA LEU A 239 -16.43 -10.60 22.43
C LEU A 239 -15.37 -9.58 22.89
N PRO A 240 -14.88 -8.69 21.99
CA PRO A 240 -13.99 -7.62 22.38
C PRO A 240 -14.63 -6.66 23.38
N GLU A 241 -13.81 -6.07 24.26
CA GLU A 241 -14.26 -5.02 25.16
C GLU A 241 -14.62 -3.76 24.37
N LEU A 242 -15.89 -3.35 24.40
CA LEU A 242 -16.36 -2.12 23.73
C LEU A 242 -16.36 -0.92 24.68
N GLN A 243 -15.75 0.18 24.25
CA GLN A 243 -15.80 1.49 24.89
C GLN A 243 -16.31 2.55 23.90
N VAL A 244 -17.15 3.46 24.36
CA VAL A 244 -17.73 4.53 23.54
C VAL A 244 -17.48 5.88 24.23
N TYR A 245 -16.81 6.79 23.55
CA TYR A 245 -16.52 8.14 24.02
C TYR A 245 -17.32 9.14 23.19
N ASN A 246 -18.16 9.95 23.83
CA ASN A 246 -18.91 11.02 23.18
C ASN A 246 -18.23 12.35 23.42
N ALA A 247 -17.62 12.92 22.38
CA ALA A 247 -16.89 14.17 22.50
C ALA A 247 -17.84 15.37 22.65
N ALA A 248 -17.39 16.40 23.37
CA ALA A 248 -18.10 17.68 23.48
C ALA A 248 -17.90 18.56 22.22
N GLU A 249 -16.81 18.33 21.49
CA GLU A 249 -16.49 18.97 20.21
C GLU A 249 -15.90 17.95 19.23
N ASN A 250 -15.91 18.26 17.93
CA ASN A 250 -15.30 17.41 16.91
C ASN A 250 -13.77 17.57 16.96
N LEU A 251 -13.07 16.52 17.41
CA LEU A 251 -11.60 16.47 17.47
C LEU A 251 -10.97 15.95 16.17
N HIS A 252 -11.79 15.57 15.18
CA HIS A 252 -11.36 15.02 13.90
C HIS A 252 -10.35 13.88 14.09
N ASP A 253 -9.26 13.85 13.32
CA ASP A 253 -8.26 12.78 13.32
C ASP A 253 -7.46 12.69 14.63
N PHE A 254 -7.33 13.79 15.38
CA PHE A 254 -6.61 13.80 16.65
C PHE A 254 -7.16 12.78 17.65
N ALA A 255 -8.46 12.52 17.59
CA ALA A 255 -9.12 11.53 18.43
C ALA A 255 -8.56 10.10 18.24
N LYS A 256 -8.08 9.74 17.03
CA LYS A 256 -7.49 8.41 16.76
C LYS A 256 -6.29 8.18 17.66
N TYR A 257 -5.36 9.13 17.62
CA TYR A 257 -4.07 9.05 18.32
C TYR A 257 -4.23 9.21 19.83
N MET A 258 -5.13 10.09 20.27
CA MET A 258 -5.43 10.20 21.69
C MET A 258 -6.04 8.90 22.23
N SER A 259 -7.00 8.31 21.51
CA SER A 259 -7.61 7.03 21.91
C SER A 259 -6.59 5.89 21.91
N CYS A 260 -5.73 5.83 20.87
CA CYS A 260 -4.66 4.84 20.82
C CYS A 260 -3.68 4.98 21.97
N SER A 261 -3.28 6.21 22.33
CA SER A 261 -2.37 6.46 23.45
C SER A 261 -2.89 5.95 24.81
N LEU A 262 -4.21 5.87 24.94
CA LEU A 262 -4.94 5.39 26.12
C LEU A 262 -5.41 3.93 25.99
N ALA A 263 -5.16 3.28 24.85
CA ALA A 263 -5.58 1.92 24.57
C ALA A 263 -5.01 0.93 25.59
N LYS A 264 -5.73 -0.16 25.86
CA LYS A 264 -5.30 -1.21 26.80
C LYS A 264 -4.08 -1.97 26.27
N TYR A 265 -4.09 -2.31 24.98
CA TYR A 265 -3.06 -3.13 24.34
C TYR A 265 -1.92 -2.26 23.77
N ALA A 266 -0.78 -2.89 23.51
CA ALA A 266 0.42 -2.22 23.02
C ALA A 266 0.32 -1.75 21.56
N HIS A 267 -0.65 -2.27 20.81
CA HIS A 267 -0.85 -1.99 19.40
C HIS A 267 -2.29 -1.55 19.14
N CYS A 268 -2.45 -0.69 18.16
CA CYS A 268 -3.75 -0.18 17.74
C CYS A 268 -4.03 -0.56 16.29
N TYR A 269 -5.31 -0.75 15.98
CA TYR A 269 -5.84 -0.85 14.62
C TYR A 269 -6.71 0.37 14.32
N PHE A 270 -6.45 1.15 13.27
CA PHE A 270 -7.29 2.30 12.88
C PHE A 270 -8.14 1.98 11.66
N GLN A 271 -9.39 2.46 11.67
CA GLN A 271 -10.27 2.45 10.52
C GLN A 271 -11.32 3.57 10.62
N ASP A 272 -11.57 4.25 9.51
CA ASP A 272 -12.60 5.28 9.34
C ASP A 272 -13.95 4.68 8.96
N ASP A 273 -15.02 5.47 9.06
CA ASP A 273 -16.39 5.04 8.83
C ASP A 273 -16.84 5.04 7.35
N ASP A 274 -15.94 5.33 6.40
CA ASP A 274 -16.17 5.23 4.94
C ASP A 274 -15.66 3.94 4.31
N TRP A 275 -14.74 3.21 4.92
CA TRP A 275 -14.10 2.09 4.26
C TRP A 275 -14.19 0.85 5.11
N LEU A 276 -14.39 -0.29 4.46
CA LEU A 276 -14.27 -1.59 5.06
C LEU A 276 -13.03 -2.29 4.48
N ASN A 277 -12.01 -2.47 5.31
CA ASN A 277 -10.88 -3.33 4.98
C ASN A 277 -11.32 -4.79 5.09
N THR A 278 -11.34 -5.50 3.96
CA THR A 278 -11.75 -6.89 3.90
C THR A 278 -10.62 -7.89 4.10
N HIS A 279 -9.38 -7.40 4.25
CA HIS A 279 -8.15 -8.20 4.28
C HIS A 279 -7.46 -8.13 5.66
N MET A 280 -8.23 -8.39 6.70
CA MET A 280 -7.81 -8.20 8.09
C MET A 280 -6.74 -9.21 8.51
N ASP A 281 -6.88 -10.49 8.12
CA ASP A 281 -5.94 -11.52 8.54
C ASP A 281 -4.59 -11.35 7.82
N ALA A 282 -4.62 -11.00 6.53
CA ALA A 282 -3.42 -10.71 5.76
C ALA A 282 -2.69 -9.47 6.30
N LEU A 283 -3.42 -8.37 6.54
CA LEU A 283 -2.82 -7.16 7.12
C LEU A 283 -2.23 -7.44 8.51
N TYR A 284 -2.94 -8.18 9.37
CA TYR A 284 -2.42 -8.59 10.68
C TYR A 284 -1.20 -9.50 10.56
N THR A 285 -1.21 -10.47 9.63
CA THR A 285 -0.06 -11.35 9.33
C THR A 285 1.18 -10.55 8.91
N ASN A 286 0.99 -9.50 8.10
CA ASN A 286 2.09 -8.60 7.72
C ASN A 286 2.59 -7.82 8.93
N PHE A 287 1.68 -7.27 9.74
CA PHE A 287 2.01 -6.54 10.96
C PHE A 287 2.84 -7.37 11.95
N LEU A 288 2.55 -8.66 12.12
CA LEU A 288 3.30 -9.54 13.01
C LEU A 288 4.79 -9.71 12.62
N THR A 289 5.18 -9.36 11.39
CA THR A 289 6.59 -9.43 10.97
C THR A 289 7.47 -8.39 11.63
N SER A 290 6.91 -7.21 11.84
CA SER A 290 7.62 -6.01 12.23
C SER A 290 6.67 -5.08 12.95
N PRO A 291 6.17 -5.49 14.15
CA PRO A 291 5.08 -4.80 14.83
C PRO A 291 5.43 -3.37 15.27
N ASN A 292 6.72 -3.01 15.23
CA ASN A 292 7.19 -1.65 15.45
C ASN A 292 6.87 -0.73 14.27
N LEU A 293 6.75 -1.23 13.03
CA LEU A 293 6.42 -0.41 11.86
C LEU A 293 4.92 -0.06 11.82
N ILE A 294 4.59 0.95 11.01
CA ILE A 294 3.21 1.22 10.61
C ILE A 294 2.87 0.34 9.41
N HIS A 295 1.83 -0.49 9.53
CA HIS A 295 1.32 -1.30 8.43
C HIS A 295 -0.03 -0.76 7.98
N THR A 296 -0.22 -0.51 6.68
CA THR A 296 -1.49 0.05 6.16
C THR A 296 -2.00 -0.74 4.97
N SER A 297 -3.31 -0.70 4.76
CA SER A 297 -3.95 -1.08 3.50
C SER A 297 -4.35 0.17 2.71
N THR A 298 -4.10 0.20 1.41
CA THR A 298 -4.48 1.33 0.54
C THR A 298 -4.86 0.88 -0.86
N LEU A 299 -5.52 1.77 -1.61
CA LEU A 299 -5.90 1.56 -3.00
C LEU A 299 -4.68 1.76 -3.93
N PRO A 300 -4.62 1.07 -5.09
CA PRO A 300 -3.48 1.18 -6.02
C PRO A 300 -3.08 2.62 -6.37
N LEU A 301 -4.03 3.46 -6.80
CA LEU A 301 -3.73 4.84 -7.21
C LEU A 301 -3.33 5.74 -6.04
N ILE A 302 -3.89 5.49 -4.86
CA ILE A 302 -3.55 6.24 -3.64
C ILE A 302 -2.12 5.88 -3.19
N GLN A 303 -1.70 4.62 -3.37
CA GLN A 303 -0.32 4.22 -3.11
C GLN A 303 0.68 5.02 -3.95
N MET A 304 0.37 5.34 -5.22
CA MET A 304 1.26 6.16 -6.05
C MET A 304 1.50 7.52 -5.40
N GLU A 305 0.45 8.15 -4.89
CA GLU A 305 0.56 9.43 -4.17
C GLU A 305 1.35 9.27 -2.87
N HIS A 306 1.15 8.18 -2.12
CA HIS A 306 1.97 7.90 -0.94
C HIS A 306 3.46 7.74 -1.28
N ARG A 307 3.78 7.07 -2.39
CA ARG A 307 5.17 6.88 -2.86
C ARG A 307 5.82 8.18 -3.31
N ARG A 308 5.06 9.12 -3.89
CA ARG A 308 5.56 10.49 -4.19
C ARG A 308 5.98 11.27 -2.97
N TRP A 309 5.38 10.95 -1.83
CA TRP A 309 5.63 11.58 -0.54
C TRP A 309 6.36 10.64 0.42
N THR A 310 7.29 9.87 -0.14
CA THR A 310 8.25 9.05 0.57
C THR A 310 9.64 9.52 0.18
N PHE A 311 10.41 10.04 1.14
CA PHE A 311 11.65 10.76 0.86
C PHE A 311 12.73 10.50 1.93
N THR A 312 13.96 10.86 1.58
CA THR A 312 15.13 10.78 2.46
C THR A 312 15.82 12.13 2.62
N ASN A 313 16.62 12.25 3.66
CA ASN A 313 17.75 13.18 3.74
C ASN A 313 18.83 12.54 4.64
N GLU A 314 19.91 12.04 4.02
CA GLU A 314 20.98 11.33 4.73
C GLU A 314 21.77 12.28 5.66
N ASP A 315 21.88 13.57 5.34
CA ASP A 315 22.61 14.55 6.18
C ASP A 315 21.95 14.73 7.56
N TYR A 316 20.63 14.51 7.66
CA TYR A 316 19.86 14.70 8.90
C TYR A 316 19.18 13.43 9.41
N ASN A 317 19.51 12.27 8.82
CA ASN A 317 18.87 10.98 9.09
C ASN A 317 17.34 11.05 9.01
N MET A 318 16.85 11.62 7.91
CA MET A 318 15.42 11.69 7.59
C MET A 318 15.05 10.54 6.67
N HIS A 319 14.05 9.75 7.03
CA HIS A 319 13.56 8.59 6.27
C HIS A 319 12.06 8.45 6.51
N ALA A 320 11.30 9.33 5.87
CA ALA A 320 9.89 9.54 6.15
C ALA A 320 9.02 9.19 4.94
N GLY A 321 7.82 8.68 5.21
CA GLY A 321 6.83 8.43 4.17
C GLY A 321 5.41 8.71 4.65
N PHE A 322 4.60 9.25 3.76
CA PHE A 322 3.18 9.42 3.99
C PHE A 322 2.42 8.10 3.81
N SER A 323 1.42 7.89 4.65
CA SER A 323 0.39 6.86 4.46
C SER A 323 -0.92 7.29 5.09
N TRP A 324 -2.02 7.05 4.35
CA TRP A 324 -3.37 7.21 4.84
C TRP A 324 -3.72 6.13 5.88
N MET A 325 -4.11 6.56 7.08
CA MET A 325 -4.30 5.65 8.22
C MET A 325 -5.72 5.06 8.32
N GLY A 326 -6.71 5.77 7.75
CA GLY A 326 -8.13 5.47 7.89
C GLY A 326 -8.66 4.22 7.17
N THR A 327 -7.88 3.63 6.25
CA THR A 327 -8.32 2.52 5.40
C THR A 327 -7.98 1.14 5.98
N GLY A 328 -7.60 1.09 7.26
CA GLY A 328 -7.09 -0.10 7.92
C GLY A 328 -5.59 0.01 8.13
N SER A 329 -5.16 0.21 9.38
CA SER A 329 -3.74 0.30 9.71
C SER A 329 -3.43 -0.24 11.10
N TYR A 330 -2.30 -0.94 11.24
CA TYR A 330 -1.72 -1.32 12.53
C TYR A 330 -0.51 -0.45 12.86
N LEU A 331 -0.38 -0.10 14.13
CA LEU A 331 0.75 0.66 14.64
C LEU A 331 0.98 0.40 16.15
N PRO A 332 2.20 0.62 16.65
CA PRO A 332 2.44 0.68 18.09
C PRO A 332 1.73 1.86 18.74
N ARG A 333 1.13 1.60 19.91
CA ARG A 333 0.66 2.65 20.82
C ARG A 333 1.76 3.65 21.20
N ALA A 334 3.01 3.19 21.25
CA ALA A 334 4.17 4.04 21.53
C ALA A 334 4.31 5.19 20.51
N LYS A 335 4.05 4.96 19.22
CA LYS A 335 4.10 6.02 18.19
C LYS A 335 2.99 7.05 18.38
N ALA A 336 1.78 6.60 18.73
CA ALA A 336 0.68 7.53 19.07
C ALA A 336 0.98 8.36 20.34
N ARG A 337 1.62 7.77 21.35
CA ARG A 337 2.09 8.52 22.53
C ARG A 337 3.17 9.53 22.17
N ARG A 338 4.14 9.15 21.34
CA ARG A 338 5.20 10.04 20.87
C ARG A 338 4.66 11.24 20.11
N LEU A 339 3.61 11.06 19.30
CA LEU A 339 2.94 12.19 18.64
C LEU A 339 2.42 13.24 19.66
N LEU A 340 1.90 12.79 20.82
CA LEU A 340 1.45 13.69 21.87
C LEU A 340 2.61 14.41 22.57
N GLU A 341 3.80 13.78 22.62
CA GLU A 341 5.02 14.39 23.15
C GLU A 341 5.64 15.39 22.17
N GLN A 342 5.65 15.05 20.87
CA GLN A 342 6.00 15.95 19.76
C GLN A 342 5.11 17.20 19.77
N ARG A 343 3.82 17.04 20.11
CA ARG A 343 2.90 18.18 20.26
C ARG A 343 3.34 19.19 21.31
N ALA A 344 3.94 18.74 22.41
CA ALA A 344 4.40 19.65 23.45
C ALA A 344 5.63 20.47 23.01
N ASN A 345 6.36 20.02 21.99
CA ASN A 345 7.62 20.62 21.55
C ASN A 345 7.57 21.23 20.14
N THR A 346 6.46 21.08 19.42
CA THR A 346 6.28 21.66 18.08
C THR A 346 5.40 22.90 18.14
N THR A 347 5.65 23.88 17.28
CA THR A 347 4.83 25.10 17.13
C THR A 347 3.52 24.85 16.36
N LEU A 348 3.05 23.60 16.32
CA LEU A 348 1.89 23.21 15.52
C LEU A 348 0.61 23.80 16.13
N ALA A 349 -0.12 24.59 15.33
CA ALA A 349 -1.34 25.24 15.76
C ALA A 349 -2.48 24.24 16.01
N LYS A 350 -3.44 24.59 16.89
CA LYS A 350 -4.52 23.69 17.34
C LYS A 350 -5.36 23.13 16.17
N ASP A 351 -5.56 23.93 15.13
CA ASP A 351 -6.30 23.58 13.91
C ASP A 351 -5.62 22.47 13.10
N ARG A 352 -4.28 22.43 13.07
CA ARG A 352 -3.54 21.39 12.34
C ARG A 352 -3.66 20.01 12.95
N TYR A 353 -3.88 19.92 14.26
CA TYR A 353 -4.20 18.64 14.89
C TYR A 353 -5.50 18.02 14.37
N LYS A 354 -6.41 18.81 13.81
CA LYS A 354 -7.63 18.26 13.21
C LYS A 354 -7.36 17.41 11.96
N VAL A 355 -6.25 17.66 11.27
CA VAL A 355 -5.82 16.96 10.05
C VAL A 355 -4.53 16.17 10.30
N ILE A 356 -4.32 15.72 11.53
CA ILE A 356 -3.05 15.13 11.97
C ILE A 356 -2.73 13.81 11.26
N ASP A 357 -3.71 13.15 10.63
CA ASP A 357 -3.47 12.00 9.74
C ASP A 357 -2.50 12.35 8.59
N MET A 358 -2.47 13.62 8.16
CA MET A 358 -1.55 14.10 7.11
C MET A 358 -0.12 14.33 7.60
N TYR A 359 0.09 14.30 8.92
CA TYR A 359 1.40 14.53 9.56
C TYR A 359 1.96 13.26 10.15
N PHE A 360 1.11 12.43 10.76
CA PHE A 360 1.53 11.39 11.68
C PHE A 360 2.58 10.44 11.10
N SER A 361 2.31 9.85 9.93
CA SER A 361 3.21 8.87 9.31
C SER A 361 4.56 9.50 8.96
N VAL A 362 4.55 10.70 8.37
CA VAL A 362 5.77 11.49 8.10
C VAL A 362 6.54 11.74 9.40
N TRP A 363 5.87 12.21 10.45
CA TRP A 363 6.46 12.54 11.76
C TRP A 363 6.93 11.36 12.59
N THR A 364 6.66 10.13 12.16
CA THR A 364 7.33 8.98 12.76
C THR A 364 8.79 8.89 12.34
N ASN A 365 9.17 9.64 11.29
CA ASN A 365 10.44 9.52 10.57
C ASN A 365 10.74 8.05 10.27
N GLN A 366 9.75 7.35 9.72
CA GLN A 366 9.86 5.97 9.28
C GLN A 366 9.10 5.80 7.97
N TYR A 367 9.50 4.82 7.18
CA TYR A 367 8.76 4.39 6.01
C TYR A 367 7.59 3.48 6.42
N PRO A 368 6.34 3.76 6.03
CA PRO A 368 5.21 2.84 6.27
C PRO A 368 5.32 1.56 5.42
N TYR A 369 4.87 0.42 5.93
CA TYR A 369 4.77 -0.84 5.20
C TYR A 369 3.35 -1.02 4.63
N GLN A 370 3.17 -0.59 3.38
CA GLN A 370 1.85 -0.48 2.75
C GLN A 370 1.52 -1.71 1.91
N LEU A 371 0.33 -2.26 2.13
CA LEU A 371 -0.31 -3.26 1.30
C LEU A 371 -1.29 -2.59 0.33
N VAL A 372 -1.33 -3.08 -0.90
CA VAL A 372 -2.23 -2.59 -1.95
C VAL A 372 -3.38 -3.55 -2.12
N ASN A 373 -4.61 -3.10 -1.94
CA ASN A 373 -5.79 -3.90 -2.19
C ASN A 373 -7.01 -3.05 -2.51
N TYR A 374 -8.04 -3.67 -3.07
CA TYR A 374 -9.35 -3.04 -3.13
C TYR A 374 -9.98 -3.02 -1.75
N LEU A 375 -10.54 -1.86 -1.41
CA LEU A 375 -11.30 -1.65 -0.20
C LEU A 375 -12.78 -1.63 -0.55
N THR A 376 -13.63 -2.09 0.36
CA THR A 376 -15.07 -2.01 0.13
C THR A 376 -15.54 -0.63 0.60
N PRO A 377 -16.00 0.25 -0.31
CA PRO A 377 -16.53 1.54 0.10
C PRO A 377 -17.82 1.32 0.89
N LEU A 378 -17.98 2.06 1.97
CA LEU A 378 -19.21 2.23 2.72
C LEU A 378 -19.89 3.54 2.29
N ASP A 379 -20.81 4.06 3.11
CA ASP A 379 -21.41 5.36 2.84
C ASP A 379 -20.34 6.46 2.80
N GLN A 380 -20.23 7.16 1.68
CA GLN A 380 -19.31 8.29 1.50
C GLN A 380 -20.00 9.65 1.72
N LYS A 381 -21.31 9.67 1.96
CA LYS A 381 -22.06 10.91 2.13
C LYS A 381 -21.57 11.65 3.38
N ASN A 382 -21.50 12.98 3.28
CA ASN A 382 -21.10 13.87 4.37
C ASN A 382 -19.68 13.62 4.92
N GLY A 383 -18.80 13.03 4.12
CA GLY A 383 -17.37 12.96 4.45
C GLY A 383 -16.81 14.38 4.62
N TRP A 384 -15.75 14.51 5.43
CA TRP A 384 -15.07 15.80 5.58
C TRP A 384 -14.61 16.37 4.23
N SER A 385 -14.25 15.48 3.30
CA SER A 385 -13.95 15.73 1.89
C SER A 385 -15.19 15.96 1.00
N THR A 386 -16.35 16.36 1.55
CA THR A 386 -17.53 16.70 0.74
C THR A 386 -18.17 18.03 1.14
N ASP A 387 -17.77 18.61 2.27
CA ASP A 387 -18.33 19.87 2.78
C ASP A 387 -17.61 21.08 2.13
N GLY A 388 -18.07 21.49 0.93
CA GLY A 388 -17.89 22.85 0.41
C GLY A 388 -16.50 23.25 -0.12
N VAL A 389 -15.57 22.30 -0.31
CA VAL A 389 -14.25 22.57 -0.91
C VAL A 389 -14.12 21.86 -2.26
N ASN A 390 -13.73 22.61 -3.29
CA ASN A 390 -13.62 22.10 -4.67
C ASN A 390 -12.33 21.30 -4.92
N ASP A 391 -11.33 21.40 -4.04
CA ASP A 391 -10.02 20.74 -4.20
C ASP A 391 -9.45 20.25 -2.86
N HIS A 392 -9.91 19.08 -2.42
CA HIS A 392 -9.44 18.43 -1.19
C HIS A 392 -7.99 17.99 -1.25
N TRP A 393 -7.50 17.60 -2.43
CA TRP A 393 -6.12 17.14 -2.61
C TRP A 393 -5.12 18.26 -2.38
N SER A 394 -5.44 19.49 -2.79
CA SER A 394 -4.60 20.64 -2.41
C SER A 394 -4.47 20.80 -0.90
N ILE A 395 -5.52 20.50 -0.11
CA ILE A 395 -5.44 20.56 1.35
C ILE A 395 -4.54 19.44 1.87
N VAL A 396 -4.74 18.21 1.39
CA VAL A 396 -3.94 17.04 1.78
C VAL A 396 -2.45 17.30 1.51
N PHE A 397 -2.10 17.63 0.26
CA PHE A 397 -0.72 17.84 -0.14
C PHE A 397 -0.07 19.05 0.55
N ARG A 398 -0.82 20.13 0.80
CA ARG A 398 -0.29 21.28 1.58
C ARG A 398 0.07 20.87 3.01
N ASN A 399 -0.74 20.02 3.64
CA ASN A 399 -0.43 19.54 4.99
C ASN A 399 0.71 18.53 4.99
N MET A 400 0.85 17.72 3.95
CA MET A 400 1.98 16.80 3.81
C MET A 400 3.30 17.56 3.61
N LEU A 401 3.29 18.65 2.82
CA LEU A 401 4.44 19.55 2.69
C LEU A 401 4.79 20.22 4.03
N ASP A 402 3.81 20.82 4.71
CA ASP A 402 4.03 21.42 6.04
C ASP A 402 4.53 20.38 7.06
N ALA A 403 4.07 19.13 6.99
CA ALA A 403 4.56 18.04 7.82
C ALA A 403 6.04 17.74 7.54
N ALA A 404 6.44 17.65 6.27
CA ALA A 404 7.80 17.38 5.83
C ALA A 404 8.76 18.52 6.22
N ASP A 405 8.38 19.77 5.95
CA ASP A 405 9.17 20.96 6.30
C ASP A 405 9.42 21.06 7.81
N ARG A 406 8.39 20.77 8.62
CA ARG A 406 8.50 20.79 10.09
C ARG A 406 9.37 19.67 10.61
N LEU A 407 9.23 18.46 10.05
CA LEU A 407 10.12 17.36 10.39
C LEU A 407 11.57 17.74 10.08
N TYR A 408 11.85 18.18 8.85
CA TYR A 408 13.17 18.63 8.44
C TYR A 408 13.74 19.70 9.37
N SER A 409 12.95 20.74 9.68
CA SER A 409 13.35 21.81 10.60
C SER A 409 13.66 21.30 12.01
N ALA A 410 12.88 20.34 12.52
CA ALA A 410 13.09 19.75 13.83
C ALA A 410 14.36 18.86 13.86
N LEU A 411 14.61 18.11 12.78
CA LEU A 411 15.78 17.28 12.61
C LEU A 411 17.07 18.12 12.51
N LEU A 412 17.01 19.26 11.82
CA LEU A 412 18.09 20.24 11.68
C LEU A 412 18.41 20.95 13.01
N ALA A 413 17.39 21.37 13.75
CA ALA A 413 17.56 22.10 15.01
C ALA A 413 18.19 21.24 16.12
N ASN A 414 17.95 19.93 16.11
CA ASN A 414 18.46 18.98 17.09
C ASN A 414 19.43 17.98 16.45
N PHE A 415 20.48 18.49 15.82
CA PHE A 415 21.48 17.64 15.16
C PHE A 415 22.32 16.84 16.17
N GLU A 416 22.71 17.47 17.29
CA GLU A 416 23.35 16.79 18.41
C GLU A 416 22.25 16.12 19.25
N THR A 417 22.39 14.83 19.55
CA THR A 417 21.45 13.97 20.30
C THR A 417 21.32 14.39 21.77
N ALA A 418 20.94 15.65 22.03
CA ALA A 418 20.84 16.24 23.33
C ALA A 418 19.54 15.79 24.01
N GLY A 419 19.61 14.67 24.73
CA GLY A 419 18.72 14.26 25.82
C GLY A 419 17.24 13.99 25.53
N LYS A 420 16.65 14.54 24.45
CA LYS A 420 15.24 14.33 24.10
C LYS A 420 14.97 14.62 22.62
N ASP A 421 15.50 13.76 21.75
CA ASP A 421 15.02 13.70 20.37
C ASP A 421 13.61 13.09 20.35
N TYR A 422 12.68 13.76 19.68
CA TYR A 422 11.30 13.32 19.56
C TYR A 422 11.04 12.59 18.23
N PHE A 423 12.05 12.51 17.36
CA PHE A 423 11.99 11.84 16.08
C PHE A 423 13.04 10.72 16.03
N GLU A 424 12.65 9.55 15.54
CA GLU A 424 13.60 8.45 15.37
C GLU A 424 14.63 8.82 14.31
N ARG A 425 15.90 8.46 14.52
CA ARG A 425 16.98 8.71 13.55
C ARG A 425 17.48 7.45 12.85
N GLU A 426 17.10 6.29 13.35
CA GLU A 426 17.45 5.00 12.76
C GLU A 426 16.25 4.45 12.01
N GLU A 427 16.45 3.94 10.80
CA GLU A 427 15.42 3.25 10.04
C GLU A 427 15.05 1.94 10.77
N GLU A 428 13.75 1.74 11.01
CA GLU A 428 13.24 0.54 11.65
C GLU A 428 13.28 -0.65 10.68
N GLU A 429 13.81 -1.77 11.17
CA GLU A 429 13.85 -3.04 10.45
C GLU A 429 12.44 -3.68 10.29
N PRO A 430 12.17 -4.39 9.18
CA PRO A 430 13.05 -4.56 8.03
C PRO A 430 13.22 -3.25 7.24
N LEU A 431 14.42 -3.01 6.71
CA LEU A 431 14.66 -1.89 5.80
C LEU A 431 13.75 -1.96 4.56
N VAL A 432 13.46 -0.82 3.91
CA VAL A 432 12.52 -0.77 2.78
C VAL A 432 12.82 -1.78 1.67
N LYS A 433 14.09 -1.99 1.34
CA LYS A 433 14.53 -2.96 0.32
C LYS A 433 14.18 -4.42 0.64
N ASP A 434 13.94 -4.73 1.91
CA ASP A 434 13.64 -6.07 2.42
C ASP A 434 12.13 -6.28 2.62
N ARG A 435 11.31 -5.26 2.33
CA ARG A 435 9.84 -5.28 2.46
C ARG A 435 9.16 -5.78 1.21
N HIS A 436 9.20 -7.10 0.98
CA HIS A 436 8.69 -7.70 -0.26
C HIS A 436 7.18 -7.98 -0.28
N THR A 437 6.46 -7.78 0.82
CA THR A 437 5.01 -8.09 0.85
C THR A 437 4.20 -6.93 0.28
N ARG A 438 3.41 -7.17 -0.76
CA ARG A 438 2.81 -6.07 -1.55
C ARG A 438 1.29 -6.01 -1.53
N SER A 439 0.62 -7.15 -1.52
CA SER A 439 -0.84 -7.20 -1.63
C SER A 439 -1.42 -8.43 -0.94
N PRO A 440 -2.53 -8.33 -0.21
CA PRO A 440 -3.27 -9.50 0.26
C PRO A 440 -3.95 -10.22 -0.91
N CYS A 441 -4.00 -11.55 -0.83
CA CYS A 441 -4.79 -12.36 -1.75
C CYS A 441 -6.28 -12.08 -1.59
N PHE A 442 -7.07 -12.31 -2.65
CA PHE A 442 -8.51 -12.09 -2.68
C PHE A 442 -9.21 -12.72 -1.48
N ASN A 443 -8.83 -13.94 -1.11
CA ASN A 443 -9.44 -14.72 -0.04
C ASN A 443 -8.93 -14.39 1.39
N ASP A 444 -8.05 -13.40 1.56
CA ASP A 444 -7.45 -13.00 2.85
C ASP A 444 -6.68 -14.12 3.57
N LYS A 445 -6.20 -15.13 2.82
CA LYS A 445 -5.44 -16.27 3.37
C LYS A 445 -3.96 -16.26 2.99
N CYS A 446 -3.56 -15.31 2.16
CA CYS A 446 -2.16 -15.10 1.82
C CYS A 446 -1.86 -13.65 1.45
N LEU A 447 -0.59 -13.38 1.21
CA LEU A 447 -0.05 -12.15 0.69
C LEU A 447 0.86 -12.44 -0.49
N PHE A 448 0.66 -11.72 -1.58
CA PHE A 448 1.59 -11.65 -2.69
C PHE A 448 2.87 -10.95 -2.27
N MET A 449 3.99 -11.56 -2.62
CA MET A 449 5.33 -11.06 -2.33
C MET A 449 6.12 -10.88 -3.62
N THR A 450 6.90 -9.82 -3.71
CA THR A 450 7.87 -9.62 -4.79
C THR A 450 8.98 -8.66 -4.37
N SER A 451 10.21 -8.93 -4.81
CA SER A 451 11.35 -7.99 -4.70
C SER A 451 11.28 -6.88 -5.74
N LEU A 452 10.45 -7.04 -6.77
CA LEU A 452 10.31 -6.11 -7.89
C LEU A 452 9.42 -4.94 -7.49
N ASP A 453 10.05 -3.81 -7.15
CA ASP A 453 9.37 -2.54 -6.87
C ASP A 453 9.43 -1.62 -8.12
N PRO A 454 8.29 -1.25 -8.71
CA PRO A 454 8.28 -0.40 -9.88
C PRO A 454 8.53 1.07 -9.54
N PHE A 455 8.46 1.45 -8.25
CA PHE A 455 8.69 2.81 -7.80
C PHE A 455 10.19 3.08 -7.59
N PRO A 456 10.61 4.36 -7.56
CA PRO A 456 11.98 4.73 -7.21
C PRO A 456 12.31 4.28 -5.79
N ASP A 457 13.59 4.02 -5.53
CA ASP A 457 14.07 3.82 -4.18
C ASP A 457 13.83 5.14 -3.40
N PRO A 458 13.31 5.11 -2.16
CA PRO A 458 13.16 6.31 -1.35
C PRO A 458 14.41 7.19 -1.26
N LYS A 459 15.61 6.60 -1.41
CA LYS A 459 16.88 7.33 -1.44
C LYS A 459 17.05 8.25 -2.63
N GLU A 460 16.35 7.98 -3.74
CA GLU A 460 16.36 8.81 -4.94
C GLU A 460 15.47 10.06 -4.78
N VAL A 461 14.53 10.05 -3.82
CA VAL A 461 13.63 11.16 -3.52
C VAL A 461 14.18 11.96 -2.33
N VAL A 462 15.05 12.92 -2.60
CA VAL A 462 15.73 13.70 -1.55
C VAL A 462 14.94 14.95 -1.18
N PHE A 463 14.63 15.12 0.11
CA PHE A 463 13.97 16.30 0.66
C PHE A 463 15.00 17.24 1.31
N LYS A 464 15.19 18.45 0.76
CA LYS A 464 16.21 19.41 1.24
C LYS A 464 15.65 20.58 2.05
N GLY A 465 14.33 20.58 2.31
CA GLY A 465 13.65 21.70 2.96
C GLY A 465 13.66 23.00 2.15
N ASP A 466 13.91 22.91 0.85
CA ASP A 466 13.90 24.02 -0.11
C ASP A 466 12.64 24.06 -0.97
N LEU A 467 11.81 23.00 -0.93
CA LEU A 467 10.56 22.89 -1.68
C LEU A 467 9.58 23.99 -1.26
N GLN A 468 9.23 24.85 -2.20
CA GLN A 468 8.28 25.95 -1.97
C GLN A 468 6.85 25.54 -2.33
N THR A 469 6.69 24.57 -3.24
CA THR A 469 5.38 24.17 -3.77
C THR A 469 5.22 22.67 -3.96
N ILE A 470 3.98 22.21 -3.98
CA ILE A 470 3.61 20.83 -4.33
C ILE A 470 4.02 20.49 -5.77
N ASP A 471 3.96 21.47 -6.68
CA ASP A 471 4.30 21.28 -8.10
C ASP A 471 5.79 21.00 -8.28
N GLU A 472 6.67 21.61 -7.47
CA GLU A 472 8.10 21.31 -7.48
C GLU A 472 8.38 19.87 -7.04
N GLN A 473 7.74 19.40 -5.96
CA GLN A 473 7.87 18.00 -5.52
C GLN A 473 7.37 17.04 -6.60
N ASN A 474 6.23 17.35 -7.23
CA ASN A 474 5.68 16.55 -8.31
C ASN A 474 6.60 16.53 -9.53
N ALA A 475 7.17 17.66 -9.92
CA ALA A 475 8.11 17.76 -11.04
C ALA A 475 9.36 16.92 -10.78
N ASN A 476 9.96 17.04 -9.60
CA ASN A 476 11.14 16.27 -9.22
C ASN A 476 10.87 14.76 -9.24
N PHE A 477 9.71 14.33 -8.72
CA PHE A 477 9.34 12.92 -8.77
C PHE A 477 9.02 12.45 -10.20
N MET A 478 8.43 13.31 -11.04
CA MET A 478 8.11 13.02 -12.44
C MET A 478 9.34 12.79 -13.32
N GLU A 479 10.52 13.25 -12.90
CA GLU A 479 11.79 12.99 -13.58
C GLU A 479 12.36 11.59 -13.33
N LEU A 480 11.86 10.87 -12.31
CA LEU A 480 12.31 9.53 -11.95
C LEU A 480 11.62 8.45 -12.78
N ASP A 481 12.21 7.25 -12.81
CA ASP A 481 11.63 6.09 -13.50
C ASP A 481 10.58 5.38 -12.61
N TYR A 482 9.31 5.54 -12.96
CA TYR A 482 8.17 4.92 -12.27
C TYR A 482 6.97 4.75 -13.22
N PRO A 483 6.00 3.89 -12.88
CA PRO A 483 4.87 3.61 -13.77
C PRO A 483 3.93 4.81 -13.90
N THR A 484 3.34 4.97 -15.09
CA THR A 484 2.25 5.94 -15.29
C THR A 484 1.01 5.53 -14.51
N THR A 485 0.11 6.48 -14.25
CA THR A 485 -1.17 6.21 -13.59
C THR A 485 -1.98 5.14 -14.32
N GLU A 486 -1.98 5.15 -15.66
CA GLU A 486 -2.72 4.17 -16.46
C GLU A 486 -2.08 2.78 -16.39
N PHE A 487 -0.75 2.71 -16.42
CA PHE A 487 -0.04 1.45 -16.22
C PHE A 487 -0.37 0.89 -14.84
N TRP A 488 -0.24 1.69 -13.78
CA TRP A 488 -0.43 1.21 -12.41
C TRP A 488 -1.87 0.81 -12.12
N ARG A 489 -2.84 1.52 -12.69
CA ARG A 489 -4.26 1.13 -12.65
C ARG A 489 -4.49 -0.27 -13.21
N THR A 490 -3.77 -0.62 -14.27
CA THR A 490 -3.97 -1.87 -15.03
C THR A 490 -3.14 -3.03 -14.49
N PHE A 491 -1.97 -2.73 -13.92
CA PHE A 491 -0.94 -3.74 -13.61
C PHE A 491 -0.45 -3.73 -12.16
N ALA A 492 -1.23 -3.18 -11.22
CA ALA A 492 -0.90 -3.15 -9.80
C ALA A 492 -0.68 -4.55 -9.19
N TYR A 493 0.00 -4.59 -8.05
CA TYR A 493 0.33 -5.83 -7.33
C TYR A 493 -0.87 -6.75 -7.06
N ILE A 494 -2.05 -6.18 -6.81
CA ILE A 494 -3.26 -6.94 -6.47
C ILE A 494 -3.67 -7.92 -7.57
N HIS A 495 -3.41 -7.59 -8.83
CA HIS A 495 -3.78 -8.39 -10.00
C HIS A 495 -3.00 -9.70 -10.15
N ALA A 496 -2.00 -9.94 -9.32
CA ALA A 496 -1.37 -11.25 -9.22
C ALA A 496 -2.24 -12.27 -8.45
N VAL A 497 -3.16 -11.78 -7.60
CA VAL A 497 -3.85 -12.56 -6.55
C VAL A 497 -5.26 -12.02 -6.26
N ASP A 498 -5.96 -11.49 -7.28
CA ASP A 498 -7.33 -10.98 -7.15
C ASP A 498 -8.40 -11.97 -7.64
N ASN A 499 -7.99 -13.18 -8.03
CA ASN A 499 -8.83 -14.23 -8.60
C ASN A 499 -9.60 -13.78 -9.87
N ASP A 500 -9.07 -12.81 -10.63
CA ASP A 500 -9.58 -12.40 -11.94
C ASP A 500 -8.58 -12.75 -13.06
N PRO A 501 -8.86 -13.75 -13.91
CA PRO A 501 -7.94 -14.19 -14.96
C PRO A 501 -7.75 -13.15 -16.09
N LEU A 502 -8.51 -12.06 -16.09
CA LEU A 502 -8.42 -10.98 -17.08
C LEU A 502 -7.50 -9.84 -16.66
N THR A 503 -7.03 -9.85 -15.42
CA THR A 503 -6.09 -8.85 -14.91
C THR A 503 -4.73 -9.49 -14.68
N CYS A 504 -3.66 -8.68 -14.72
CA CYS A 504 -2.32 -9.17 -14.44
C CYS A 504 -1.52 -8.12 -13.68
N TRP A 505 -0.71 -8.53 -12.72
CA TRP A 505 0.41 -7.72 -12.27
C TRP A 505 1.50 -7.74 -13.35
N ASN A 506 2.15 -6.60 -13.60
CA ASN A 506 3.34 -6.50 -14.45
C ASN A 506 4.50 -5.95 -13.63
N SER A 507 5.69 -6.53 -13.79
CA SER A 507 6.89 -6.15 -13.03
C SER A 507 7.40 -4.73 -13.32
N PHE A 508 6.87 -4.06 -14.35
CA PHE A 508 7.29 -2.77 -14.93
C PHE A 508 8.73 -2.81 -15.45
N LYS A 509 9.69 -3.04 -14.56
CA LYS A 509 11.10 -3.27 -14.85
C LYS A 509 11.34 -4.73 -15.25
N VAL A 510 12.39 -4.95 -16.02
CA VAL A 510 12.81 -6.30 -16.43
C VAL A 510 13.48 -7.00 -15.23
N PRO A 511 12.98 -8.17 -14.79
CA PRO A 511 13.57 -8.87 -13.64
C PRO A 511 15.04 -9.24 -13.82
N LYS A 512 15.79 -9.13 -12.74
CA LYS A 512 17.22 -9.42 -12.65
C LYS A 512 17.49 -10.73 -11.92
N ALA A 513 18.68 -11.29 -12.12
CA ALA A 513 19.14 -12.41 -11.32
C ALA A 513 19.06 -12.06 -9.82
N GLY A 514 18.41 -12.92 -9.03
CA GLY A 514 18.14 -12.69 -7.61
C GLY A 514 16.77 -12.06 -7.30
N ASP A 515 16.08 -11.47 -8.30
CA ASP A 515 14.71 -11.03 -8.10
C ASP A 515 13.77 -12.21 -7.86
N SER A 516 12.65 -11.96 -7.19
CA SER A 516 11.71 -13.02 -6.84
C SER A 516 10.28 -12.53 -6.74
N PHE A 517 9.34 -13.47 -6.92
CA PHE A 517 7.92 -13.31 -6.60
C PHE A 517 7.40 -14.56 -5.89
N GLY A 518 6.31 -14.44 -5.13
CA GLY A 518 5.86 -15.54 -4.28
C GLY A 518 4.62 -15.24 -3.47
N LEU A 519 4.38 -16.11 -2.50
CA LEU A 519 3.25 -16.05 -1.59
C LEU A 519 3.71 -16.28 -0.16
N ARG A 520 3.12 -15.49 0.74
CA ARG A 520 3.15 -15.72 2.19
C ARG A 520 1.76 -16.11 2.64
N PHE A 521 1.64 -17.22 3.34
CA PHE A 521 0.36 -17.70 3.85
C PHE A 521 0.09 -17.18 5.27
N VAL A 522 -1.18 -16.84 5.52
CA VAL A 522 -1.66 -16.44 6.86
C VAL A 522 -1.53 -17.61 7.85
N LYS A 523 -1.79 -18.83 7.36
CA LYS A 523 -1.56 -20.08 8.08
C LYS A 523 -0.54 -20.93 7.34
N PRO A 524 0.26 -21.74 8.05
CA PRO A 524 1.11 -22.73 7.40
C PRO A 524 0.28 -23.67 6.52
N VAL A 525 0.78 -23.97 5.32
CA VAL A 525 0.11 -24.86 4.36
C VAL A 525 1.05 -25.99 3.96
N ALA A 526 0.53 -27.22 3.89
CA ALA A 526 1.21 -28.32 3.23
C ALA A 526 1.07 -28.15 1.71
N LEU A 527 2.12 -27.66 1.06
CA LEU A 527 2.09 -27.29 -0.34
C LEU A 527 3.15 -28.09 -1.13
N THR A 528 2.73 -28.70 -2.23
CA THR A 528 3.61 -29.45 -3.14
C THR A 528 3.51 -28.95 -4.58
N ARG A 529 2.63 -27.98 -4.85
CA ARG A 529 2.36 -27.44 -6.18
C ARG A 529 2.07 -25.95 -6.12
N LEU A 530 2.67 -25.21 -7.03
CA LEU A 530 2.35 -23.81 -7.32
C LEU A 530 2.05 -23.67 -8.82
N THR A 531 0.90 -23.11 -9.15
CA THR A 531 0.53 -22.77 -10.53
C THR A 531 0.64 -21.27 -10.70
N VAL A 532 1.26 -20.83 -11.79
CA VAL A 532 1.40 -19.41 -12.17
C VAL A 532 0.80 -19.23 -13.56
N VAL A 533 -0.09 -18.27 -13.70
CA VAL A 533 -0.71 -17.89 -14.98
C VAL A 533 -0.17 -16.54 -15.41
N SER A 534 0.10 -16.37 -16.70
CA SER A 534 0.60 -15.13 -17.29
C SER A 534 -0.19 -14.80 -18.56
N SER A 535 -0.11 -13.55 -19.00
CA SER A 535 -0.56 -13.10 -20.32
C SER A 535 0.52 -13.34 -21.39
N LYS A 536 1.76 -13.57 -20.94
CA LYS A 536 2.95 -13.80 -21.76
C LYS A 536 3.40 -15.26 -21.67
N VAL A 537 4.24 -15.66 -22.61
CA VAL A 537 4.82 -17.01 -22.64
C VAL A 537 5.82 -17.17 -21.48
N LEU A 538 5.65 -18.24 -20.69
CA LEU A 538 6.49 -18.55 -19.51
C LEU A 538 7.57 -19.60 -19.77
N THR A 539 7.60 -20.23 -20.95
CA THR A 539 8.61 -21.26 -21.27
C THR A 539 10.05 -20.74 -21.25
N ALA A 540 10.24 -19.42 -21.37
CA ALA A 540 11.54 -18.79 -21.21
C ALA A 540 12.13 -18.91 -19.79
N LEU A 541 11.30 -19.24 -18.79
CA LEU A 541 11.74 -19.44 -17.40
C LEU A 541 12.31 -20.85 -17.14
N GLU A 542 12.23 -21.75 -18.12
CA GLU A 542 12.70 -23.13 -17.96
C GLU A 542 14.20 -23.17 -17.67
N GLY A 543 14.58 -23.74 -16.52
CA GLY A 543 15.97 -23.81 -16.07
C GLY A 543 16.58 -22.49 -15.60
N GLN A 544 15.77 -21.44 -15.42
CA GLN A 544 16.22 -20.10 -14.97
C GLN A 544 15.60 -19.67 -13.64
N ILE A 545 15.04 -20.62 -12.88
CA ILE A 545 14.35 -20.34 -11.63
C ILE A 545 14.75 -21.30 -10.52
N THR A 546 14.77 -20.77 -9.31
CA THR A 546 14.90 -21.52 -8.06
C THR A 546 13.64 -21.34 -7.21
N VAL A 547 13.10 -22.45 -6.69
CA VAL A 547 11.98 -22.43 -5.73
C VAL A 547 12.52 -22.47 -4.31
N LEU A 548 12.14 -21.49 -3.50
CA LEU A 548 12.56 -21.32 -2.11
C LEU A 548 11.34 -21.32 -1.19
N ALA A 549 11.46 -21.96 -0.03
CA ALA A 549 10.44 -21.96 1.02
C ALA A 549 11.02 -21.50 2.37
N SER A 550 10.18 -20.90 3.21
CA SER A 550 10.59 -20.41 4.53
C SER A 550 9.50 -20.57 5.59
N ASP A 551 9.93 -20.40 6.84
CA ASP A 551 9.09 -20.32 8.04
C ASP A 551 8.30 -18.99 8.08
N MET A 552 7.57 -18.76 9.16
CA MET A 552 6.76 -17.54 9.35
C MET A 552 7.59 -16.25 9.35
N ARG A 553 8.88 -16.33 9.71
CA ARG A 553 9.75 -15.15 9.84
C ARG A 553 10.40 -14.76 8.54
N GLY A 554 10.64 -15.71 7.62
CA GLY A 554 11.23 -15.40 6.32
C GLY A 554 12.73 -15.08 6.37
N VAL A 555 13.38 -15.35 7.52
CA VAL A 555 14.79 -15.02 7.75
C VAL A 555 15.73 -16.05 7.10
N SER A 556 15.28 -17.30 6.99
CA SER A 556 16.07 -18.39 6.41
C SER A 556 15.27 -19.12 5.35
N TRP A 557 15.88 -19.31 4.18
CA TRP A 557 15.24 -19.91 3.02
C TRP A 557 15.83 -21.29 2.74
N THR A 558 14.96 -22.24 2.44
CA THR A 558 15.31 -23.60 2.05
C THR A 558 15.04 -23.78 0.56
N THR A 559 16.03 -24.22 -0.20
CA THR A 559 15.85 -24.57 -1.61
C THR A 559 15.06 -25.85 -1.74
N CYS A 560 13.99 -25.80 -2.52
CA CYS A 560 13.14 -26.95 -2.80
C CYS A 560 13.53 -27.60 -4.11
N GLN A 561 13.52 -28.93 -4.14
CA GLN A 561 13.60 -29.66 -5.41
C GLN A 561 12.31 -29.43 -6.16
N HIS A 562 12.38 -29.13 -7.46
CA HIS A 562 11.20 -28.83 -8.24
C HIS A 562 11.31 -29.34 -9.68
N THR A 563 10.16 -29.54 -10.29
CA THR A 563 10.00 -29.79 -11.73
C THR A 563 9.02 -28.78 -12.29
N VAL A 564 9.35 -28.23 -13.45
CA VAL A 564 8.52 -27.24 -14.15
C VAL A 564 7.77 -27.93 -15.28
N ARG A 565 6.48 -27.64 -15.42
CA ARG A 565 5.64 -28.10 -16.54
C ARG A 565 4.84 -26.95 -17.10
N TYR A 566 4.67 -26.93 -18.42
CA TYR A 566 3.90 -25.91 -19.14
C TYR A 566 2.70 -26.57 -19.83
N PRO A 567 1.58 -26.81 -19.11
CA PRO A 567 0.37 -27.36 -19.75
C PRO A 567 -0.12 -26.46 -20.88
N PHE A 568 0.13 -25.16 -20.77
CA PHE A 568 -0.05 -24.17 -21.82
C PHE A 568 1.17 -23.24 -21.81
N THR A 569 1.44 -22.55 -22.93
CA THR A 569 2.58 -21.64 -23.05
C THR A 569 2.57 -20.49 -22.04
N HIS A 570 1.39 -20.14 -21.53
CA HIS A 570 1.14 -19.03 -20.61
C HIS A 570 0.80 -19.52 -19.17
N THR A 571 1.00 -20.82 -18.90
CA THR A 571 0.76 -21.42 -17.59
C THR A 571 1.97 -22.24 -17.19
N MET A 572 2.51 -21.96 -16.00
CA MET A 572 3.62 -22.70 -15.42
C MET A 572 3.13 -23.43 -14.17
N ILE A 573 3.34 -24.74 -14.11
CA ILE A 573 3.11 -25.57 -12.93
C ILE A 573 4.47 -25.97 -12.36
N LEU A 574 4.68 -25.62 -11.10
CA LEU A 574 5.84 -26.00 -10.30
C LEU A 574 5.39 -27.09 -9.34
N ASP A 575 5.74 -28.34 -9.61
CA ASP A 575 5.64 -29.41 -8.61
C ASP A 575 6.96 -29.43 -7.84
N PHE A 576 6.91 -29.38 -6.51
CA PHE A 576 8.11 -29.27 -5.69
C PHE A 576 8.03 -30.07 -4.40
N THR A 577 9.19 -30.34 -3.83
CA THR A 577 9.38 -30.98 -2.54
C THR A 577 10.50 -30.26 -1.81
N CYS A 578 10.18 -29.69 -0.66
CA CYS A 578 11.15 -29.03 0.20
C CYS A 578 11.66 -30.06 1.22
N PRO A 579 12.99 -30.14 1.45
CA PRO A 579 13.53 -31.08 2.42
C PRO A 579 12.96 -30.78 3.81
N PRO A 580 12.48 -31.79 4.55
CA PRO A 580 12.04 -31.59 5.92
C PRO A 580 13.24 -31.15 6.75
N GLY A 581 13.09 -30.07 7.49
CA GLY A 581 14.17 -29.50 8.29
C GLY A 581 13.61 -28.71 9.45
N HIS A 582 14.50 -28.25 10.32
CA HIS A 582 14.11 -27.42 11.47
C HIS A 582 13.32 -26.17 11.05
N LEU A 583 13.53 -25.66 9.83
CA LEU A 583 12.82 -24.49 9.30
C LEU A 583 11.41 -24.81 8.76
N LEU A 584 11.14 -26.06 8.40
CA LEU A 584 9.86 -26.50 7.79
C LEU A 584 9.34 -27.73 8.57
N PRO A 585 8.90 -27.55 9.83
CA PRO A 585 8.42 -28.65 10.63
C PRO A 585 7.22 -29.31 9.93
N GLN A 586 7.28 -30.63 9.77
CA GLN A 586 6.24 -31.43 9.10
C GLN A 586 6.00 -31.05 7.62
N GLY A 587 6.94 -30.34 6.99
CA GLY A 587 6.80 -29.89 5.59
C GLY A 587 5.77 -28.75 5.42
N LEU A 588 5.35 -28.13 6.51
CA LEU A 588 4.45 -26.97 6.47
C LEU A 588 5.22 -25.72 6.04
N ILE A 589 4.66 -25.00 5.07
CA ILE A 589 5.27 -23.83 4.46
C ILE A 589 4.47 -22.59 4.84
N HIS A 590 5.16 -21.56 5.33
CA HIS A 590 4.56 -20.24 5.56
C HIS A 590 4.82 -19.29 4.39
N GLN A 591 5.96 -19.45 3.71
CA GLN A 591 6.35 -18.59 2.60
C GLN A 591 6.96 -19.43 1.49
N ILE A 592 6.60 -19.12 0.25
CA ILE A 592 7.20 -19.72 -0.95
C ILE A 592 7.48 -18.63 -1.96
N LYS A 593 8.64 -18.68 -2.60
CA LYS A 593 8.98 -17.77 -3.71
C LYS A 593 9.71 -18.48 -4.84
N VAL A 594 9.52 -17.95 -6.03
CA VAL A 594 10.26 -18.25 -7.24
C VAL A 594 11.28 -17.14 -7.41
N GLN A 595 12.57 -17.49 -7.39
CA GLN A 595 13.68 -16.56 -7.60
C GLN A 595 14.27 -16.79 -8.99
N PHE A 596 14.62 -15.72 -9.69
CA PHE A 596 15.28 -15.80 -10.99
C PHE A 596 16.77 -16.05 -10.82
N ASP A 597 17.30 -17.01 -11.58
CA ASP A 597 18.74 -17.34 -11.58
C ASP A 597 19.52 -16.52 -12.62
N ALA A 598 18.82 -15.87 -13.55
CA ALA A 598 19.37 -15.06 -14.62
C ALA A 598 18.50 -13.82 -14.87
N ASP A 599 19.09 -12.82 -15.53
CA ASP A 599 18.36 -11.66 -16.04
C ASP A 599 17.36 -12.10 -17.13
N LEU A 600 16.13 -11.60 -17.03
CA LEU A 600 15.16 -11.80 -18.10
C LEU A 600 15.37 -10.78 -19.22
N GLU A 601 14.82 -11.06 -20.40
CA GLU A 601 14.85 -10.12 -21.54
C GLU A 601 13.68 -9.13 -21.53
N LYS A 602 12.60 -9.45 -20.81
CA LYS A 602 11.33 -8.71 -20.82
C LYS A 602 10.71 -8.64 -19.43
N SER A 603 9.79 -7.70 -19.24
CA SER A 603 8.96 -7.64 -18.03
C SER A 603 8.08 -8.88 -17.90
N LEU A 604 7.85 -9.28 -16.66
CA LEU A 604 7.04 -10.43 -16.28
C LEU A 604 5.60 -10.00 -16.01
N ASP A 605 4.66 -10.85 -16.41
CA ASP A 605 3.24 -10.69 -16.11
C ASP A 605 2.77 -11.88 -15.27
N ILE A 606 2.00 -11.63 -14.21
CA ILE A 606 1.33 -12.67 -13.42
C ILE A 606 -0.15 -12.31 -13.34
N CYS A 607 -0.99 -13.14 -13.95
CA CYS A 607 -2.45 -12.97 -14.01
C CYS A 607 -3.20 -13.86 -13.02
N GLY A 608 -2.46 -14.56 -12.17
CA GLY A 608 -3.01 -15.45 -11.17
C GLY A 608 -1.98 -16.41 -10.64
N MET A 609 -2.13 -16.76 -9.37
CA MET A 609 -1.36 -17.79 -8.70
C MET A 609 -2.32 -18.76 -8.00
N ASP A 610 -2.04 -20.06 -8.06
CA ASP A 610 -2.79 -21.06 -7.29
C ASP A 610 -1.81 -21.93 -6.49
N ALA A 611 -2.04 -21.97 -5.18
CA ALA A 611 -1.23 -22.74 -4.25
C ALA A 611 -2.09 -23.86 -3.65
N GLY A 612 -2.05 -25.04 -4.28
CA GLY A 612 -2.69 -26.24 -3.75
C GLY A 612 -4.22 -26.22 -3.81
N GLY A 613 -4.81 -25.63 -4.86
CA GLY A 613 -6.25 -25.52 -5.03
C GLY A 613 -6.87 -24.35 -4.27
N MET A 614 -6.06 -23.54 -3.61
CA MET A 614 -6.45 -22.19 -3.23
C MET A 614 -6.33 -21.32 -4.48
N ALA A 615 -7.37 -21.26 -5.32
CA ALA A 615 -7.42 -20.24 -6.37
C ALA A 615 -7.34 -18.86 -5.68
N LEU A 616 -6.30 -18.08 -6.00
CA LEU A 616 -5.96 -16.82 -5.32
C LEU A 616 -6.38 -15.59 -6.10
#